data_AF-W4QAS4-F1
#
_entry.id   AF-W4QAS4-F1
#
_cell.length_a   1.000
_cell.length_b   1.000
_cell.length_c   1.000
_cell.angle_alpha   90.00
_cell.angle_beta   90.00
_cell.angle_gamma   90.00
#
_symmetry.space_group_name_H-M   'P 1'
#
loop_
_entity.id
_entity.type
_entity.pdbx_description
1 polymer ?
#
loop_
_entity_poly.entity_id
_entity_poly.type
_entity_poly.pdbx_seq_one_letter_code
_entity_poly.pdbx_strand_id
1 'polypeptide(L)'
;MHIILSLFVFYLNLRKNTYKNLPTFLPSILYVMFFNSVYYYFFKYFLLWEFKSSSIKVKPLRALYIFFVMPHVILLYLSGVPSRTKHYLVYLFKWVVLSSIIEALFKLTRTITFSHGWTLIWSFCIYLKMYLFSYLFLKKPVGTMKVTIASLICFLYVFNPPISKGFFEGPLLKLLMRFTPNKWRKGCVLKIGE
;
A
#
# COMPACT_ATOMS: atom_id res chain seq x y z
N MET A 1 15.12 8.70 -11.79
CA MET A 1 13.67 9.00 -11.79
C MET A 1 13.03 8.94 -10.40
N HIS A 2 13.23 7.87 -9.61
CA HIS A 2 12.62 7.75 -8.27
C HIS A 2 12.95 8.89 -7.29
N ILE A 3 14.23 9.28 -7.20
CA ILE A 3 14.68 10.38 -6.33
C ILE A 3 14.04 11.69 -6.78
N ILE A 4 13.97 11.94 -8.10
CA ILE A 4 13.35 13.13 -8.67
C ILE A 4 11.87 13.20 -8.28
N LEU A 5 11.12 12.09 -8.43
CA LEU A 5 9.72 12.04 -8.00
C LEU A 5 9.60 12.31 -6.50
N SER A 6 10.45 11.69 -5.68
CA SER A 6 10.46 11.85 -4.22
C SER A 6 10.68 13.31 -3.82
N LEU A 7 11.69 13.97 -4.40
CA LEU A 7 11.98 15.38 -4.18
C LEU A 7 10.88 16.29 -4.71
N PHE A 8 10.27 15.95 -5.85
CA PHE A 8 9.17 16.72 -6.42
C PHE A 8 7.93 16.69 -5.51
N VAL A 9 7.52 15.52 -5.01
CA VAL A 9 6.40 15.41 -4.09
C VAL A 9 6.71 16.12 -2.75
N PHE A 10 7.94 16.00 -2.26
CA PHE A 10 8.40 16.75 -1.09
C PHE A 10 8.28 18.27 -1.29
N TYR A 11 8.80 18.78 -2.41
CA TYR A 11 8.70 20.19 -2.79
C TYR A 11 7.24 20.67 -2.88
N LEU A 12 6.33 19.86 -3.45
CA LEU A 12 4.92 20.22 -3.51
C LEU A 12 4.27 20.35 -2.13
N ASN A 13 4.67 19.51 -1.16
CA ASN A 13 4.19 19.61 0.22
C ASN A 13 4.71 20.89 0.90
N LEU A 14 5.97 21.26 0.68
CA LEU A 14 6.52 22.53 1.14
C LEU A 14 5.78 23.72 0.52
N ARG A 15 5.64 23.74 -0.81
CA ARG A 15 4.98 24.84 -1.53
C ARG A 15 3.53 25.05 -1.08
N LYS A 16 2.82 23.97 -0.76
CA LYS A 16 1.43 24.01 -0.30
C LYS A 16 1.28 24.09 1.23
N ASN A 17 2.39 24.17 1.98
CA ASN A 17 2.40 24.23 3.44
C ASN A 17 1.58 23.13 4.12
N THR A 18 1.53 21.93 3.53
CA THR A 18 0.66 20.83 3.97
C THR A 18 1.11 20.21 5.29
N TYR A 19 2.39 20.35 5.66
CA TYR A 19 2.94 19.84 6.92
C TYR A 19 2.24 20.39 8.16
N LYS A 20 1.60 21.56 8.08
CA LYS A 20 0.76 22.09 9.16
C LYS A 20 -0.40 21.15 9.52
N ASN A 21 -0.91 20.39 8.54
CA ASN A 21 -1.99 19.44 8.72
C ASN A 21 -1.50 18.02 9.03
N LEU A 22 -0.18 17.80 9.13
CA LEU A 22 0.40 16.48 9.35
C LEU A 22 -0.17 15.80 10.60
N PRO A 23 -0.30 16.45 11.78
CA PRO A 23 -0.85 15.80 12.98
C PRO A 23 -2.28 15.27 12.76
N THR A 24 -3.09 16.01 12.01
CA THR A 24 -4.48 15.64 11.69
C THR A 24 -4.55 14.42 10.78
N PHE A 25 -3.64 14.31 9.81
CA PHE A 25 -3.67 13.25 8.79
C PHE A 25 -2.73 12.07 9.09
N LEU A 26 -1.94 12.16 10.16
CA LEU A 26 -1.01 11.11 10.57
C LEU A 26 -1.68 9.73 10.71
N PRO A 27 -2.88 9.57 11.30
CA PRO A 27 -3.53 8.26 11.39
C PRO A 27 -3.77 7.61 10.02
N SER A 28 -4.24 8.38 9.03
CA SER A 28 -4.47 7.87 7.68
C SER A 28 -3.18 7.58 6.92
N ILE A 29 -2.14 8.40 7.14
CA ILE A 29 -0.81 8.17 6.57
C ILE A 29 -0.25 6.84 7.09
N LEU A 30 -0.27 6.63 8.41
CA LEU A 30 0.18 5.39 9.05
C LEU A 30 -0.64 4.18 8.58
N TYR A 31 -1.96 4.34 8.43
CA TYR A 31 -2.83 3.31 7.86
C TYR A 31 -2.38 2.90 6.45
N VAL A 32 -2.09 3.85 5.55
CA VAL A 32 -1.62 3.53 4.19
C VAL A 32 -0.24 2.86 4.22
N MET A 33 0.69 3.38 5.03
CA MET A 33 2.03 2.79 5.19
C MET A 33 1.94 1.33 5.67
N PHE A 34 1.07 1.08 6.66
CA PHE A 34 0.84 -0.24 7.22
C PHE A 34 0.32 -1.21 6.16
N PHE A 35 -0.78 -0.88 5.46
CA PHE A 35 -1.35 -1.80 4.48
C PHE A 35 -0.47 -2.00 3.24
N ASN A 36 0.35 -1.00 2.88
CA ASN A 36 1.36 -1.17 1.84
C ASN A 36 2.47 -2.14 2.30
N SER A 37 2.87 -2.08 3.56
CA SER A 37 3.81 -3.04 4.15
C SER A 37 3.20 -4.45 4.23
N VAL A 38 1.91 -4.55 4.58
CA VAL A 38 1.15 -5.81 4.58
C VAL A 38 1.13 -6.45 3.19
N TYR A 39 0.97 -5.68 2.11
CA TYR A 39 1.11 -6.20 0.75
C TYR A 39 2.47 -6.90 0.53
N TYR A 40 3.57 -6.25 0.89
CA TYR A 40 4.91 -6.86 0.74
C TYR A 40 5.13 -8.07 1.67
N TYR A 41 4.39 -8.16 2.77
CA TYR A 41 4.39 -9.34 3.63
C TYR A 41 3.68 -10.53 2.96
N PHE A 42 2.45 -10.35 2.49
CA PHE A 42 1.66 -11.41 1.86
C PHE A 42 2.21 -11.84 0.50
N PHE A 43 2.68 -10.89 -0.31
CA PHE A 43 3.13 -11.13 -1.68
C PHE A 43 4.65 -11.22 -1.80
N LYS A 44 5.37 -11.50 -0.70
CA LYS A 44 6.85 -11.50 -0.64
C LYS A 44 7.52 -12.31 -1.75
N TYR A 45 6.96 -13.48 -2.07
CA TYR A 45 7.46 -14.41 -3.09
C TYR A 45 6.62 -14.40 -4.39
N PHE A 46 5.62 -13.52 -4.47
CA PHE A 46 4.67 -13.45 -5.58
C PHE A 46 4.30 -11.98 -5.82
N LEU A 47 5.29 -11.16 -6.14
CA LEU A 47 5.07 -9.73 -6.32
C LEU A 47 4.25 -9.50 -7.58
N LEU A 48 3.14 -8.78 -7.44
CA LEU A 48 2.26 -8.42 -8.56
C LEU A 48 2.89 -7.29 -9.39
N TRP A 49 3.60 -6.40 -8.70
CA TRP A 49 4.38 -5.34 -9.31
C TRP A 49 5.63 -5.05 -8.49
N GLU A 50 6.67 -4.54 -9.15
CA GLU A 50 7.96 -4.23 -8.52
C GLU A 50 8.65 -3.03 -9.18
N PHE A 51 9.26 -2.16 -8.37
CA PHE A 51 10.10 -1.07 -8.85
C PHE A 51 11.50 -1.57 -9.24
N LYS A 52 12.00 -1.10 -10.39
CA LYS A 52 13.35 -1.34 -10.88
C LYS A 52 14.12 -0.03 -10.98
N SER A 53 15.37 -0.06 -10.51
CA SER A 53 16.31 1.04 -10.61
C SER A 53 17.70 0.49 -10.90
N SER A 54 18.45 1.15 -11.78
CA SER A 54 19.85 0.82 -12.04
C SER A 54 20.76 1.22 -10.88
N SER A 55 20.42 2.29 -10.15
CA SER A 55 21.28 2.90 -9.12
C SER A 55 20.95 2.48 -7.68
N ILE A 56 19.74 1.99 -7.42
CA ILE A 56 19.26 1.72 -6.05
C ILE A 56 18.78 0.28 -5.96
N LYS A 57 19.25 -0.44 -4.94
CA LYS A 57 18.76 -1.79 -4.63
C LYS A 57 17.25 -1.78 -4.38
N VAL A 58 16.57 -2.86 -4.73
CA VAL A 58 15.11 -2.91 -4.67
C VAL A 58 14.55 -2.73 -3.25
N LYS A 59 15.19 -3.31 -2.22
CA LYS A 59 14.72 -3.19 -0.82
C LYS A 59 14.66 -1.74 -0.31
N PRO A 60 15.75 -0.95 -0.33
CA PRO A 60 15.69 0.46 0.08
C PRO A 60 14.78 1.28 -0.81
N LEU A 61 14.65 0.95 -2.09
CA LEU A 61 13.70 1.59 -2.98
C LEU A 61 12.25 1.37 -2.54
N ARG A 62 11.87 0.14 -2.16
CA ARG A 62 10.54 -0.14 -1.60
C ARG A 62 10.32 0.65 -0.31
N ALA A 63 11.30 0.68 0.58
CA ALA A 63 11.22 1.46 1.82
C ALA A 63 11.02 2.95 1.55
N LEU A 64 11.76 3.53 0.59
CA LEU A 64 11.58 4.92 0.17
C LEU A 64 10.13 5.18 -0.28
N TYR A 65 9.54 4.30 -1.08
CA TYR A 65 8.16 4.49 -1.53
C TYR A 65 7.13 4.36 -0.40
N ILE A 66 7.28 3.34 0.47
CA ILE A 66 6.34 3.08 1.56
C ILE A 66 6.42 4.16 2.65
N PHE A 67 7.63 4.54 3.06
CA PHE A 67 7.85 5.39 4.24
C PHE A 67 8.08 6.86 3.91
N PHE A 68 8.36 7.20 2.64
CA PHE A 68 8.58 8.59 2.24
C PHE A 68 7.58 9.02 1.16
N VAL A 69 7.62 8.43 -0.03
CA VAL A 69 6.81 8.93 -1.16
C VAL A 69 5.31 8.84 -0.86
N MET A 70 4.82 7.68 -0.41
CA MET A 70 3.39 7.49 -0.14
C MET A 70 2.86 8.41 0.97
N PRO A 71 3.52 8.55 2.14
CA PRO A 71 3.12 9.52 3.16
C PRO A 71 2.97 10.94 2.63
N HIS A 72 3.93 11.39 1.81
CA HIS A 72 3.90 12.73 1.24
C HIS A 72 2.79 12.90 0.20
N VAL A 73 2.52 11.87 -0.62
CA VAL A 73 1.40 11.88 -1.57
C VAL A 73 0.07 11.94 -0.83
N ILE A 74 -0.11 11.11 0.21
CA ILE A 74 -1.34 11.07 1.02
C ILE A 74 -1.54 12.38 1.79
N LEU A 75 -0.49 12.94 2.38
CA LEU A 75 -0.55 14.24 3.05
C LEU A 75 -1.00 15.36 2.08
N LEU A 76 -0.42 15.38 0.89
CA LEU A 76 -0.73 16.34 -0.16
C LEU A 76 -2.17 16.19 -0.67
N TYR A 77 -2.63 14.94 -0.85
CA TYR A 77 -4.00 14.62 -1.22
C TYR A 77 -5.00 15.08 -0.16
N LEU A 78 -4.82 14.64 1.10
CA LEU A 78 -5.76 14.91 2.19
C LEU A 78 -5.84 16.40 2.52
N SER A 79 -4.71 17.12 2.46
CA SER A 79 -4.67 18.57 2.71
C SER A 79 -5.41 19.40 1.66
N GLY A 80 -5.65 18.86 0.46
CA GLY A 80 -6.36 19.54 -0.61
C GLY A 80 -7.81 19.10 -0.80
N VAL A 81 -8.33 18.22 0.07
CA VAL A 81 -9.70 17.70 -0.08
C VAL A 81 -10.72 18.84 0.07
N PRO A 82 -11.64 19.02 -0.91
CA PRO A 82 -12.65 20.06 -0.81
C PRO A 82 -13.64 19.79 0.32
N SER A 83 -14.10 20.85 0.98
CA SER A 83 -15.09 20.78 2.07
C SER A 83 -16.46 20.27 1.60
N ARG A 84 -16.83 20.54 0.35
CA ARG A 84 -18.11 20.13 -0.26
C ARG A 84 -18.00 18.74 -0.90
N THR A 85 -18.88 17.82 -0.48
CA THR A 85 -18.94 16.43 -0.98
C THR A 85 -19.13 16.33 -2.50
N LYS A 86 -19.84 17.27 -3.15
CA LYS A 86 -20.07 17.23 -4.60
C LYS A 86 -18.78 17.36 -5.43
N HIS A 87 -17.77 18.07 -4.93
CA HIS A 87 -16.49 18.22 -5.61
C HIS A 87 -15.47 17.15 -5.21
N TYR A 88 -15.77 16.34 -4.19
CA TYR A 88 -14.88 15.29 -3.71
C TYR A 88 -14.66 14.20 -4.76
N LEU A 89 -15.71 13.76 -5.46
CA LEU A 89 -15.57 12.70 -6.49
C LEU A 89 -14.65 13.15 -7.63
N VAL A 90 -14.84 14.37 -8.14
CA VAL A 90 -13.98 14.92 -9.21
C VAL A 90 -12.54 15.06 -8.72
N TYR A 91 -12.35 15.53 -7.48
CA TYR A 91 -11.03 15.62 -6.85
C TYR A 91 -10.35 14.25 -6.73
N LEU A 92 -11.08 13.25 -6.22
CA LEU A 92 -10.61 11.87 -6.10
C LEU A 92 -10.19 11.31 -7.46
N PHE A 93 -11.05 11.37 -8.47
CA PHE A 93 -10.74 10.86 -9.80
C PHE A 93 -9.54 11.57 -10.42
N LYS A 94 -9.41 12.90 -10.24
CA LYS A 94 -8.23 13.64 -10.71
C LYS A 94 -6.94 13.09 -10.11
N TRP A 95 -6.92 12.76 -8.81
CA TRP A 95 -5.74 12.19 -8.15
C TRP A 95 -5.45 10.75 -8.59
N VAL A 96 -6.49 9.94 -8.76
CA VAL A 96 -6.35 8.56 -9.27
C VAL A 96 -5.79 8.57 -10.69
N VAL A 97 -6.35 9.39 -11.58
CA VAL A 97 -5.89 9.52 -12.97
C VAL A 97 -4.46 10.04 -13.01
N LEU A 98 -4.13 11.09 -12.26
CA LEU A 98 -2.77 11.62 -12.20
C LEU A 98 -1.75 10.56 -11.75
N SER A 99 -2.08 9.79 -10.71
CA SER A 99 -1.22 8.72 -10.20
C SER A 99 -1.05 7.59 -11.22
N SER A 100 -2.14 7.22 -11.89
CA SER A 100 -2.14 6.18 -12.93
C SER A 100 -1.34 6.61 -14.16
N ILE A 101 -1.37 7.89 -14.54
CA ILE A 101 -0.53 8.43 -15.63
C ILE A 101 0.94 8.36 -15.25
N ILE A 102 1.31 8.77 -14.03
CA ILE A 102 2.70 8.70 -13.56
C ILE A 102 3.19 7.25 -13.56
N GLU A 103 2.37 6.30 -13.12
CA GLU A 103 2.71 4.88 -13.16
C GLU A 103 2.83 4.34 -14.58
N ALA A 104 1.93 4.74 -15.50
CA ALA A 104 2.03 4.38 -16.90
C ALA A 104 3.35 4.88 -17.51
N LEU A 105 3.79 6.10 -17.17
CA LEU A 105 5.11 6.60 -17.56
C LEU A 105 6.24 5.74 -17.00
N PHE A 106 6.16 5.34 -15.73
CA PHE A 106 7.14 4.42 -15.13
C PHE A 106 7.17 3.05 -15.80
N LYS A 107 6.02 2.58 -16.30
CA LYS A 107 5.95 1.32 -17.05
C LYS A 107 6.64 1.47 -18.40
N LEU A 108 6.39 2.57 -19.11
CA LEU A 108 7.04 2.88 -20.39
C LEU A 108 8.56 3.00 -20.24
N THR A 109 9.04 3.60 -19.16
CA THR A 109 10.49 3.72 -18.86
C THR A 109 11.07 2.46 -18.20
N ARG A 110 10.33 1.34 -18.16
CA ARG A 110 10.73 0.06 -17.54
C ARG A 110 11.19 0.18 -16.08
N THR A 111 10.72 1.22 -15.41
CA THR A 111 11.01 1.56 -14.01
C THR A 111 10.07 0.83 -13.05
N ILE A 112 8.93 0.34 -13.55
CA ILE A 112 8.06 -0.60 -12.85
C ILE A 112 7.81 -1.81 -13.76
N THR A 113 7.82 -3.01 -13.19
CA THR A 113 7.46 -4.25 -13.89
C THR A 113 6.21 -4.85 -13.27
N PHE A 114 5.31 -5.28 -14.15
CA PHE A 114 4.08 -5.97 -13.79
C PHE A 114 4.25 -7.46 -14.03
N SER A 115 3.79 -8.27 -13.08
CA SER A 115 3.91 -9.71 -13.06
C SER A 115 2.58 -10.33 -12.64
N HIS A 116 2.41 -11.64 -12.84
CA HIS A 116 1.28 -12.40 -12.28
C HIS A 116 -0.12 -11.84 -12.63
N GLY A 117 -0.31 -11.40 -13.88
CA GLY A 117 -1.59 -10.87 -14.36
C GLY A 117 -1.89 -9.44 -13.91
N TRP A 118 -0.94 -8.74 -13.29
CA TRP A 118 -1.11 -7.34 -12.90
C TRP A 118 -1.18 -6.42 -14.13
N THR A 119 -2.12 -5.48 -14.11
CA THR A 119 -2.37 -4.53 -15.21
C THR A 119 -2.49 -3.11 -14.69
N LEU A 120 -2.50 -2.12 -15.60
CA LEU A 120 -2.76 -0.73 -15.23
C LEU A 120 -4.16 -0.54 -14.61
N ILE A 121 -5.13 -1.39 -14.97
CA ILE A 121 -6.49 -1.36 -14.39
C ILE A 121 -6.45 -1.73 -12.91
N TRP A 122 -5.71 -2.78 -12.54
CA TRP A 122 -5.53 -3.14 -11.14
C TRP A 122 -4.86 -2.03 -10.34
N SER A 123 -3.89 -1.35 -10.96
CA SER A 123 -3.20 -0.24 -10.33
C SER A 123 -4.10 0.99 -10.14
N PHE A 124 -4.93 1.30 -11.14
CA PHE A 124 -6.01 2.30 -11.02
C PHE A 124 -6.96 1.98 -9.86
N CYS A 125 -7.40 0.72 -9.74
CA CYS A 125 -8.25 0.27 -8.63
C CYS A 125 -7.56 0.41 -7.26
N ILE A 126 -6.26 0.12 -7.17
CA ILE A 126 -5.48 0.33 -5.94
C ILE A 126 -5.37 1.81 -5.60
N TYR A 127 -5.11 2.70 -6.56
CA TYR A 127 -5.07 4.14 -6.30
C TYR A 127 -6.43 4.66 -5.85
N LEU A 128 -7.51 4.25 -6.52
CA LEU A 128 -8.88 4.60 -6.11
C LEU A 128 -9.14 4.17 -4.67
N LYS A 129 -8.82 2.91 -4.35
CA LYS A 129 -8.95 2.36 -2.99
C LYS A 129 -8.10 3.14 -1.98
N MET A 130 -6.84 3.40 -2.29
CA MET A 130 -5.89 4.08 -1.41
C MET A 130 -6.38 5.49 -1.06
N TYR A 131 -6.73 6.31 -2.05
CA TYR A 131 -7.21 7.67 -1.82
C TYR A 131 -8.57 7.68 -1.13
N LEU A 132 -9.51 6.83 -1.56
CA LEU A 132 -10.83 6.74 -0.93
C LEU A 132 -10.73 6.28 0.53
N PHE A 133 -9.98 5.21 0.81
CA PHE A 133 -9.89 4.65 2.16
C PHE A 133 -9.07 5.55 3.08
N SER A 134 -8.04 6.22 2.59
CA SER A 134 -7.30 7.23 3.38
C SER A 134 -8.23 8.36 3.89
N TYR A 135 -9.19 8.78 3.07
CA TYR A 135 -10.20 9.77 3.45
C TYR A 135 -11.27 9.19 4.39
N LEU A 136 -11.79 8.00 4.09
CA LEU A 136 -12.80 7.34 4.93
C LEU A 136 -12.26 6.96 6.30
N PHE A 137 -10.97 6.62 6.40
CA PHE A 137 -10.33 6.25 7.66
C PHE A 137 -10.35 7.39 8.68
N LEU A 138 -10.25 8.65 8.23
CA LEU A 138 -10.37 9.84 9.09
C LEU A 138 -11.78 9.96 9.71
N LYS A 139 -12.81 9.53 8.99
CA LYS A 139 -14.21 9.71 9.40
C LYS A 139 -14.77 8.49 10.13
N LYS A 140 -14.45 7.29 9.65
CA LYS A 140 -14.99 6.00 10.10
C LYS A 140 -13.88 4.95 10.09
N PRO A 141 -12.93 5.01 11.03
CA PRO A 141 -11.75 4.12 11.03
C PRO A 141 -12.14 2.64 11.12
N VAL A 142 -13.05 2.28 12.03
CA VAL A 142 -13.49 0.88 12.22
C VAL A 142 -14.17 0.31 10.97
N GLY A 143 -15.07 1.09 10.36
CA GLY A 143 -15.74 0.68 9.12
C GLY A 143 -14.75 0.51 7.97
N THR A 144 -13.81 1.45 7.83
CA THR A 144 -12.77 1.40 6.81
C THR A 144 -11.86 0.19 7.00
N MET A 145 -11.50 -0.15 8.25
CA MET A 145 -10.71 -1.36 8.53
C MET A 145 -11.41 -2.64 8.08
N LYS A 146 -12.71 -2.79 8.39
CA LYS A 146 -13.51 -3.95 7.94
C LYS A 146 -13.49 -4.10 6.42
N VAL A 147 -13.74 -3.00 5.70
CA VAL A 147 -13.73 -3.00 4.22
C VAL A 147 -12.33 -3.23 3.67
N THR A 148 -11.28 -2.73 4.35
CA THR A 148 -9.89 -2.96 3.94
C THR A 148 -9.51 -4.43 4.05
N ILE A 149 -9.88 -5.09 5.15
CA ILE A 149 -9.65 -6.51 5.36
C ILE A 149 -10.41 -7.33 4.32
N ALA A 150 -11.70 -7.02 4.09
CA ALA A 150 -12.49 -7.68 3.06
C ALA A 150 -11.86 -7.51 1.66
N SER A 151 -11.40 -6.31 1.31
CA SER A 151 -10.68 -6.05 0.07
C SER A 151 -9.38 -6.86 -0.01
N LEU A 152 -8.59 -6.91 1.06
CA LEU A 152 -7.36 -7.70 1.10
C LEU A 152 -7.63 -9.19 0.84
N ILE A 153 -8.65 -9.75 1.49
CA ILE A 153 -9.07 -11.16 1.27
C ILE A 153 -9.47 -11.38 -0.19
N CYS A 154 -10.24 -10.45 -0.77
CA CYS A 154 -10.60 -10.51 -2.19
C CYS A 154 -9.36 -10.51 -3.11
N PHE A 155 -8.37 -9.63 -2.85
CA PHE A 155 -7.12 -9.62 -3.60
C PHE A 155 -6.32 -10.92 -3.45
N LEU A 156 -6.27 -11.50 -2.25
CA LEU A 156 -5.62 -12.79 -2.03
C LEU A 156 -6.30 -13.92 -2.80
N TYR A 157 -7.64 -13.91 -2.88
CA TYR A 157 -8.39 -14.91 -3.65
C TYR A 157 -8.17 -14.75 -5.16
N VAL A 158 -8.22 -13.53 -5.68
CA VAL A 158 -8.07 -13.24 -7.12
C VAL A 158 -6.68 -13.62 -7.64
N PHE A 159 -5.63 -13.26 -6.91
CA PHE A 159 -4.25 -13.48 -7.36
C PHE A 159 -3.63 -14.78 -6.85
N ASN A 160 -4.29 -15.44 -5.88
CA ASN A 160 -3.91 -16.71 -5.28
C ASN A 160 -2.38 -16.85 -5.05
N PRO A 161 -1.76 -15.94 -4.28
CA PRO A 161 -0.33 -16.01 -4.07
C PRO A 161 0.03 -17.31 -3.34
N PRO A 162 1.12 -18.01 -3.74
CA PRO A 162 1.57 -19.20 -3.05
C PRO A 162 1.94 -18.85 -1.60
N ILE A 163 1.10 -19.27 -0.66
CA ILE A 163 1.35 -19.13 0.77
C ILE A 163 2.45 -20.13 1.15
N SER A 164 3.70 -19.77 0.89
CA SER A 164 4.84 -20.61 1.24
C SER A 164 4.95 -20.78 2.76
N LYS A 165 5.58 -21.86 3.23
CA LYS A 165 5.84 -22.15 4.67
C LYS A 165 6.47 -20.96 5.43
N GLY A 166 7.23 -20.09 4.74
CA GLY A 166 7.80 -18.86 5.31
C GLY A 166 6.79 -17.78 5.73
N PHE A 167 5.50 -17.95 5.40
CA PHE A 167 4.41 -17.08 5.87
C PHE A 167 4.27 -17.09 7.40
N PHE A 168 4.52 -18.24 8.03
CA PHE A 168 4.48 -18.43 9.49
C PHE A 168 5.80 -18.05 10.18
N GLU A 169 6.86 -17.79 9.41
CA GLU A 169 8.19 -17.49 9.96
C GLU A 169 8.43 -16.00 10.24
N GLY A 170 7.46 -15.14 9.94
CA GLY A 170 7.53 -13.71 10.24
C GLY A 170 7.72 -13.44 11.73
N PRO A 171 8.53 -12.44 12.13
CA PRO A 171 8.86 -12.17 13.53
C PRO A 171 7.60 -11.88 14.39
N LEU A 172 6.57 -11.25 13.82
CA LEU A 172 5.30 -10.99 14.50
C LEU A 172 4.48 -12.26 14.74
N LEU A 173 4.44 -13.18 13.78
CA LEU A 173 3.70 -14.44 13.88
C LEU A 173 4.42 -15.43 14.79
N LYS A 174 5.76 -15.46 14.76
CA LYS A 174 6.58 -16.17 15.76
C LYS A 174 6.34 -15.65 17.18
N LEU A 175 6.21 -14.34 17.35
CA LEU A 175 5.90 -13.72 18.64
C LEU A 175 4.48 -14.10 19.11
N LEU A 176 3.47 -13.99 18.24
CA LEU A 176 2.09 -14.40 18.55
C LEU A 176 1.98 -15.89 18.86
N MET A 177 2.63 -16.75 18.08
CA MET A 177 2.68 -18.20 18.34
C MET A 177 3.47 -18.57 19.60
N ARG A 178 4.25 -17.64 20.16
CA ARG A 178 4.91 -17.80 21.47
C ARG A 178 3.93 -17.66 22.63
N PHE A 179 2.81 -16.95 22.43
CA PHE A 179 1.78 -16.69 23.44
C PHE A 179 0.52 -17.57 23.27
N THR A 180 0.39 -18.34 22.19
CA THR A 180 -0.73 -19.29 22.04
C THR A 180 -0.48 -20.56 22.85
N PRO A 181 -1.45 -21.02 23.68
CA PRO A 181 -1.31 -22.23 24.48
C PRO A 181 -1.10 -23.48 23.62
N ASN A 182 -0.29 -24.40 24.14
CA ASN A 182 0.33 -25.57 23.50
C ASN A 182 -0.60 -26.51 22.70
N LYS A 183 -1.92 -26.35 22.79
CA LYS A 183 -2.92 -27.19 22.12
C LYS A 183 -2.96 -26.98 20.59
N TRP A 184 -2.59 -25.79 20.10
CA TRP A 184 -2.51 -25.49 18.65
C TRP A 184 -1.21 -25.97 17.99
N ARG A 185 -0.15 -26.25 18.76
CA ARG A 185 1.13 -26.75 18.21
C ARG A 185 1.00 -28.14 17.61
N LYS A 186 0.15 -29.00 18.17
CA LYS A 186 0.01 -30.41 17.73
C LYS A 186 -0.95 -30.59 16.55
N GLY A 187 -1.83 -29.62 16.27
CA GLY A 187 -2.80 -29.71 15.17
C GLY A 187 -2.24 -29.43 13.77
N CYS A 188 -1.15 -28.65 13.66
CA CYS A 188 -0.50 -28.36 12.37
C CYS A 188 0.60 -29.37 11.98
N VAL A 189 0.98 -30.27 12.89
CA VAL A 189 2.07 -31.26 12.63
C VAL A 189 1.52 -32.62 12.17
N LEU A 190 0.21 -32.87 12.31
CA LEU A 190 -0.43 -34.13 11.94
C LEU A 190 -1.29 -33.97 10.67
N LYS A 191 -0.60 -33.83 9.54
CA LYS A 191 -1.00 -34.32 8.20
C LYS A 191 0.16 -34.10 7.23
N ILE A 192 1.26 -34.79 7.51
CA ILE A 192 2.24 -35.15 6.49
C ILE A 192 2.23 -36.69 6.54
N GLY A 193 1.43 -37.29 5.67
CA GLY A 193 1.51 -38.72 5.39
C GLY A 193 2.55 -38.90 4.30
N GLU A 194 3.67 -39.50 4.69
CA GLU A 194 4.42 -40.62 4.08
C GLU A 194 5.81 -40.67 4.72
#